data_AF-A0A239EP37-F1
#
_entry.id   AF-A0A239EP37-F1
#
_cell.length_a   1.000
_cell.length_b   1.000
_cell.length_c   1.000
_cell.angle_alpha   90.00
_cell.angle_beta   90.00
_cell.angle_gamma   90.00
#
_symmetry.space_group_name_H-M   'P 1'
#
loop_
_entity.id
_entity.type
_entity.pdbx_description
1 polymer ?
#
loop_
_entity_poly.entity_id
_entity_poly.type
_entity_poly.pdbx_seq_one_letter_code
_entity_poly.pdbx_strand_id
1 'polypeptide(L)'
;MAKLSLLLFAAPLAAAGAAPALAADEVTERRAYVRYGDLDLASAADQQRLRERVARAARKVCSDYSIARVTLRDQLMYVKCRDAAIRDTEPQLAMLFSGGKLASAGPLHVAAN
;
A
#
# COMPACT_ATOMS: atom_id res chain seq x y z
N MET A 1 5.67 68.96 19.97
CA MET A 1 4.22 69.26 19.99
C MET A 1 3.47 68.00 19.58
N ALA A 2 2.51 67.58 20.41
CA ALA A 2 1.51 66.51 20.23
C ALA A 2 1.98 65.05 19.95
N LYS A 3 2.02 64.28 21.05
CA LYS A 3 1.65 62.85 21.10
C LYS A 3 0.20 62.67 20.63
N LEU A 4 -0.09 61.57 19.94
CA LEU A 4 -1.33 60.82 20.13
C LEU A 4 -1.15 59.39 19.61
N SER A 5 -0.93 58.50 20.58
CA SER A 5 -0.93 57.06 20.45
C SER A 5 -2.31 56.56 20.02
N LEU A 6 -2.36 55.62 19.07
CA LEU A 6 -3.54 54.81 18.77
C LEU A 6 -3.12 53.32 18.79
N LEU A 7 -3.49 52.66 19.89
CA LEU A 7 -3.50 51.22 20.07
C LEU A 7 -4.93 50.72 19.81
N LEU A 8 -5.12 49.84 18.80
CA LEU A 8 -6.27 48.96 18.57
C LEU A 8 -5.92 48.11 17.33
N PHE A 9 -6.22 46.83 17.14
CA PHE A 9 -6.71 45.69 17.91
C PHE A 9 -6.72 44.52 16.89
N ALA A 10 -6.35 43.29 17.29
CA ALA A 10 -6.67 41.96 16.70
C ALA A 10 -6.67 41.78 15.14
N ALA A 11 -6.05 40.78 14.53
CA ALA A 11 -6.21 39.33 14.73
C ALA A 11 -5.27 38.59 13.74
N PRO A 12 -4.91 37.31 13.98
CA PRO A 12 -3.96 36.58 13.14
C PRO A 12 -4.60 36.16 11.81
N LEU A 13 -4.00 36.56 10.69
CA LEU A 13 -4.28 35.94 9.40
C LEU A 13 -3.65 34.55 9.42
N ALA A 14 -4.46 33.57 9.77
CA ALA A 14 -4.25 32.16 9.45
C ALA A 14 -4.18 32.02 7.93
N ALA A 15 -2.97 32.14 7.37
CA ALA A 15 -2.69 31.60 6.06
C ALA A 15 -2.68 30.08 6.23
N ALA A 16 -3.85 29.48 6.00
CA ALA A 16 -3.99 28.07 5.76
C ALA A 16 -2.99 27.69 4.66
N GLY A 17 -1.86 27.13 5.07
CA GLY A 17 -1.00 26.38 4.18
C GLY A 17 -1.83 25.20 3.70
N ALA A 18 -2.49 25.38 2.56
CA ALA A 18 -3.02 24.29 1.77
C ALA A 18 -1.83 23.37 1.47
N ALA A 19 -1.67 22.32 2.29
CA ALA A 19 -0.77 21.24 1.95
C ALA A 19 -1.20 20.75 0.56
N PRO A 20 -0.27 20.59 -0.39
CA PRO A 20 -0.62 20.20 -1.73
C PRO A 20 -1.32 18.85 -1.62
N ALA A 21 -2.57 18.79 -2.09
CA ALA A 21 -3.21 17.55 -2.43
C ALA A 21 -2.33 16.90 -3.52
N LEU A 22 -1.47 15.98 -3.11
CA LEU A 22 -0.78 15.06 -4.01
C LEU A 22 -1.83 14.11 -4.58
N ALA A 23 -2.62 14.62 -5.52
CA ALA A 23 -3.36 13.84 -6.49
C ALA A 23 -2.44 13.67 -7.70
N ALA A 24 -1.51 12.73 -7.60
CA ALA A 24 -0.72 12.25 -8.71
C ALA A 24 -0.60 10.74 -8.56
N ASP A 25 -1.46 10.02 -9.27
CA ASP A 25 -1.08 8.74 -9.85
C ASP A 25 -1.97 8.45 -11.06
N GLU A 26 -1.52 8.94 -12.22
CA GLU A 26 -1.93 8.43 -13.53
C GLU A 26 -1.54 6.94 -13.61
N VAL A 27 -2.51 6.03 -13.48
CA VAL A 27 -2.43 4.59 -13.82
C VAL A 27 -1.06 3.94 -13.56
N THR A 28 -0.57 3.92 -12.32
CA THR A 28 0.65 3.16 -11.99
C THR A 28 0.26 1.74 -11.60
N GLU A 29 0.94 0.74 -12.19
CA GLU A 29 0.81 -0.68 -11.87
C GLU A 29 0.38 -0.93 -10.41
N ARG A 30 -0.81 -1.53 -10.20
CA ARG A 30 -1.33 -1.78 -8.84
C ARG A 30 -0.40 -2.76 -8.12
N ARG A 31 0.62 -2.21 -7.46
CA ARG A 31 1.66 -2.94 -6.75
C ARG A 31 1.58 -2.63 -5.27
N ALA A 32 1.55 -3.68 -4.46
CA ALA A 32 1.65 -3.56 -3.02
C ALA A 32 2.98 -4.14 -2.54
N TYR A 33 3.62 -3.43 -1.61
CA TYR A 33 4.88 -3.86 -1.01
C TYR A 33 4.63 -4.49 0.36
N VAL A 34 5.13 -5.70 0.55
CA VAL A 34 5.02 -6.48 1.79
C VAL A 34 6.36 -6.51 2.50
N ARG A 35 6.33 -6.06 3.75
CA ARG A 35 7.49 -6.08 4.66
C ARG A 35 7.53 -7.41 5.41
N TYR A 36 8.72 -7.98 5.48
CA TYR A 36 9.00 -9.27 6.10
C TYR A 36 10.31 -9.31 6.89
N GLY A 37 11.00 -8.16 7.04
CA GLY A 37 12.27 -8.09 7.77
C GLY A 37 12.13 -8.33 9.28
N ASP A 38 10.90 -8.35 9.78
CA ASP A 38 10.51 -8.68 11.14
C ASP A 38 10.19 -10.19 11.34
N LEU A 39 10.25 -10.99 10.28
CA LEU A 39 9.89 -12.41 10.29
C LEU A 39 11.14 -13.28 10.17
N ASP A 40 11.20 -14.36 10.95
CA ASP A 40 12.20 -15.40 10.76
C ASP A 40 11.71 -16.39 9.69
N LEU A 41 12.21 -16.22 8.47
CA LEU A 41 11.80 -17.05 7.34
C LEU A 41 12.31 -18.50 7.42
N ALA A 42 13.15 -18.85 8.40
CA ALA A 42 13.49 -20.23 8.71
C ALA A 42 12.38 -20.94 9.53
N SER A 43 11.47 -20.18 10.16
CA SER A 43 10.37 -20.71 10.94
C SER A 43 9.09 -20.87 10.12
N ALA A 44 8.49 -22.06 10.15
CA ALA A 44 7.22 -22.34 9.47
C ALA A 44 6.08 -21.38 9.89
N ALA A 45 6.07 -20.94 11.16
CA ALA A 45 5.07 -20.00 11.65
C ALA A 45 5.18 -18.62 10.99
N ASP A 46 6.40 -18.13 10.83
CA ASP A 46 6.66 -16.82 10.25
C ASP A 46 6.58 -16.83 8.71
N GLN A 47 6.90 -17.96 8.08
CA GLN A 47 6.56 -18.20 6.67
C GLN A 47 5.05 -18.11 6.43
N GLN A 48 4.24 -18.69 7.32
CA GLN A 48 2.79 -18.60 7.22
C GLN A 48 2.28 -17.17 7.43
N ARG A 49 2.85 -16.42 8.40
CA ARG A 49 2.53 -14.99 8.58
C ARG A 49 2.83 -14.17 7.31
N LEU A 50 3.93 -14.47 6.62
CA LEU A 50 4.25 -13.81 5.35
C LEU A 50 3.21 -14.12 4.28
N ARG A 51 2.81 -15.39 4.11
CA ARG A 51 1.75 -15.79 3.17
C ARG A 51 0.43 -15.06 3.44
N GLU A 52 0.07 -14.88 4.71
CA GLU A 52 -1.12 -14.10 5.07
C GLU A 52 -0.99 -12.61 4.75
N ARG A 53 0.20 -12.03 4.96
CA ARG A 53 0.47 -10.63 4.59
C ARG A 53 0.36 -10.43 3.08
N VAL A 54 0.88 -11.38 2.29
CA VAL A 54 0.71 -11.42 0.84
C VAL A 54 -0.76 -11.49 0.46
N ALA A 55 -1.53 -12.39 1.08
CA ALA A 55 -2.97 -12.48 0.81
C ALA A 55 -3.71 -11.17 1.12
N ARG A 56 -3.33 -10.45 2.20
CA ARG A 56 -3.88 -9.13 2.51
C ARG A 56 -3.46 -8.07 1.50
N ALA A 57 -2.22 -8.09 1.03
CA ALA A 57 -1.73 -7.18 0.01
C ALA A 57 -2.44 -7.41 -1.35
N ALA A 58 -2.64 -8.67 -1.75
CA ALA A 58 -3.42 -9.01 -2.94
C ALA A 58 -4.86 -8.49 -2.87
N ARG A 59 -5.50 -8.53 -1.68
CA ARG A 59 -6.83 -7.93 -1.49
C ARG A 59 -6.83 -6.41 -1.68
N LYS A 60 -5.75 -5.72 -1.28
CA LYS A 60 -5.59 -4.27 -1.48
C LYS A 60 -5.35 -3.93 -2.94
N VAL A 61 -4.51 -4.70 -3.63
CA VAL A 61 -4.29 -4.56 -5.08
C VAL A 61 -5.59 -4.75 -5.86
N CYS A 62 -6.43 -5.69 -5.43
CA CYS A 62 -7.71 -5.99 -6.08
C CYS A 62 -8.91 -5.26 -5.46
N SER A 63 -8.70 -4.24 -4.61
CA SER A 63 -9.79 -3.60 -3.86
C SER A 63 -10.82 -2.91 -4.75
N ASP A 64 -10.42 -2.48 -5.94
CA ASP A 64 -11.30 -1.83 -6.92
C ASP A 64 -12.45 -2.76 -7.35
N TYR A 65 -12.19 -4.07 -7.40
CA TYR A 65 -13.22 -5.09 -7.65
C TYR A 65 -14.04 -5.46 -6.40
N SER A 66 -13.68 -4.92 -5.22
CA SER A 66 -14.28 -5.27 -3.93
C SER A 66 -15.31 -4.27 -3.42
N ILE A 67 -15.17 -2.98 -3.76
CA ILE A 67 -16.02 -1.90 -3.24
C ILE A 67 -17.43 -1.94 -3.85
N ALA A 68 -17.59 -2.59 -5.01
CA ALA A 68 -18.86 -2.74 -5.70
C ALA A 68 -19.07 -4.18 -6.21
N ARG A 69 -19.01 -5.19 -5.34
CA ARG A 69 -19.37 -6.60 -5.70
C ARG A 69 -20.88 -6.75 -5.93
N VAL A 70 -21.43 -5.95 -6.82
CA VAL A 70 -22.86 -5.87 -7.12
C VAL A 70 -23.26 -7.04 -8.02
N THR A 71 -22.33 -7.56 -8.85
CA THR A 71 -22.61 -8.64 -9.80
C THR A 71 -21.69 -9.85 -9.63
N LEU A 72 -22.13 -11.01 -10.15
CA LEU A 72 -21.31 -12.23 -10.24
C LEU A 72 -20.03 -12.01 -11.07
N ARG A 73 -20.09 -11.12 -12.07
CA ARG A 73 -18.93 -10.77 -12.90
C ARG A 73 -17.86 -10.05 -12.07
N ASP A 74 -18.26 -9.13 -11.19
CA ASP A 74 -17.31 -8.41 -10.33
C ASP A 74 -16.63 -9.35 -9.34
N GLN A 75 -17.37 -10.33 -8.82
CA GLN A 75 -16.80 -11.39 -7.97
C GLN A 75 -15.79 -12.24 -8.73
N LEU A 76 -16.11 -12.64 -9.96
CA LEU A 76 -15.19 -13.41 -10.81
C LEU A 76 -13.90 -12.60 -11.10
N MET A 77 -14.04 -11.32 -11.42
CA MET A 77 -12.89 -10.44 -11.68
C MET A 77 -12.03 -10.24 -10.43
N TYR A 78 -12.64 -10.08 -9.27
CA TYR A 78 -11.93 -10.02 -7.99
C TYR A 78 -11.13 -11.31 -7.72
N VAL A 79 -11.75 -12.49 -7.90
CA VAL A 79 -11.06 -13.77 -7.69
C VAL A 79 -9.90 -13.93 -8.66
N LYS A 80 -10.12 -13.64 -9.95
CA LYS A 80 -9.06 -13.69 -10.97
C LYS A 80 -7.88 -12.77 -10.62
N CYS A 81 -8.18 -11.52 -10.23
CA CYS A 81 -7.16 -10.57 -9.81
C CYS A 81 -6.38 -11.07 -8.60
N ARG A 82 -7.08 -11.56 -7.57
CA ARG A 82 -6.43 -12.04 -6.34
C ARG A 82 -5.53 -13.24 -6.62
N ASP A 83 -6.00 -14.18 -7.43
CA ASP A 83 -5.24 -15.40 -7.74
C ASP A 83 -4.03 -15.07 -8.63
N ALA A 84 -4.16 -14.12 -9.56
CA ALA A 84 -3.02 -13.59 -10.33
C ALA A 84 -2.00 -12.91 -9.40
N ALA A 85 -2.47 -12.06 -8.48
CA ALA A 85 -1.63 -11.37 -7.50
C ALA A 85 -0.88 -12.31 -6.57
N ILE A 86 -1.49 -13.43 -6.17
CA ILE A 86 -0.80 -14.44 -5.36
C ILE A 86 0.25 -15.17 -6.19
N ARG A 87 -0.07 -15.59 -7.41
CA ARG A 87 0.87 -16.30 -8.31
C ARG A 87 2.12 -15.47 -8.61
N ASP A 88 1.98 -14.16 -8.78
CA ASP A 88 3.09 -13.22 -8.96
C ASP A 88 4.11 -13.28 -7.80
N THR A 89 3.65 -13.59 -6.59
CA THR A 89 4.51 -13.67 -5.40
C THR A 89 5.17 -15.02 -5.18
N GLU A 90 4.66 -16.10 -5.80
CA GLU A 90 5.19 -17.46 -5.62
C GLU A 90 6.70 -17.59 -5.86
N PRO A 91 7.29 -17.04 -6.95
CA PRO A 91 8.74 -17.13 -7.16
C PRO A 91 9.52 -16.36 -6.09
N GLN A 92 9.00 -15.21 -5.63
CA GLN A 92 9.63 -14.41 -4.57
C GLN A 92 9.59 -15.17 -3.23
N LEU A 93 8.45 -15.79 -2.90
CA LEU A 93 8.30 -16.60 -1.70
C LEU A 93 9.19 -17.84 -1.73
N ALA A 94 9.27 -18.54 -2.87
CA ALA A 94 10.15 -19.70 -3.04
C ALA A 94 11.63 -19.32 -2.85
N MET A 95 12.06 -18.18 -3.39
CA MET A 95 13.42 -17.68 -3.19
C MET A 95 13.67 -17.30 -1.73
N LEU A 96 12.72 -16.64 -1.07
CA LEU A 96 12.82 -16.25 0.34
C LEU A 96 12.87 -17.47 1.29
N PHE A 97 12.07 -18.49 1.03
CA PHE A 97 12.01 -19.70 1.86
C PHE A 97 13.19 -20.66 1.64
N SER A 98 13.89 -20.55 0.51
CA SER A 98 15.14 -21.29 0.25
C SER A 98 16.37 -20.60 0.85
N GLY A 99 16.19 -19.52 1.63
CA GLY A 99 17.28 -18.74 2.24
C GLY A 99 17.90 -17.71 1.29
N GLY A 100 17.33 -17.54 0.10
CA GLY A 100 17.70 -16.48 -0.82
C GLY A 100 17.24 -15.11 -0.33
N LYS A 101 17.99 -14.07 -0.67
CA LYS A 101 17.53 -12.68 -0.54
C LYS A 101 16.97 -12.22 -1.88
N LEU A 102 15.93 -11.39 -1.86
CA LEU A 102 15.49 -10.69 -3.06
C LEU A 102 16.68 -9.88 -3.62
N ALA A 103 16.91 -9.98 -4.94
CA ALA A 103 18.04 -9.34 -5.63
C ALA A 103 18.04 -7.82 -5.46
N SER A 104 16.86 -7.24 -5.26
CA SER A 104 16.69 -5.99 -4.53
C SER A 104 16.48 -6.35 -3.06
N ALA A 105 17.32 -5.86 -2.14
CA ALA A 105 17.12 -6.03 -0.69
C ALA A 105 15.84 -5.33 -0.15
N GLY A 106 14.88 -5.07 -1.03
CA GLY A 106 13.64 -4.38 -0.82
C GLY A 106 12.46 -5.31 -0.50
N PRO A 107 11.25 -4.74 -0.44
CA PRO A 107 10.04 -5.47 -0.06
C PRO A 107 9.67 -6.52 -1.10
N LEU A 108 8.97 -7.56 -0.66
CA LEU A 108 8.25 -8.45 -1.55
C LEU A 108 7.16 -7.62 -2.23
N HIS A 109 7.04 -7.70 -3.55
CA HIS A 109 6.01 -6.99 -4.29
C HIS A 109 4.88 -7.94 -4.66
N VAL A 110 3.66 -7.41 -4.69
CA VAL A 110 2.44 -8.12 -5.10
C VAL A 110 1.81 -7.30 -6.22
N ALA A 111 1.76 -7.83 -7.43
CA ALA A 111 1.13 -7.20 -8.57
C ALA A 111 0.05 -8.11 -9.17
N ALA A 112 -1.09 -7.56 -9.59
CA ALA A 112 -2.07 -8.29 -10.40
C ALA A 112 -1.86 -7.93 -11.87
N ASN A 113 -1.23 -8.82 -12.63
CA ASN A 113 -1.03 -8.70 -14.08
C ASN A 113 -1.88 -9.74 -14.83
#